data_AF-A0A381X5U4-F1
#
_entry.id   AF-A0A381X5U4-F1
#
_cell.length_a   1.000
_cell.length_b   1.000
_cell.length_c   1.000
_cell.angle_alpha   90.00
_cell.angle_beta   90.00
_cell.angle_gamma   90.00
#
_symmetry.space_group_name_H-M   'P 1'
#
loop_
_entity.id
_entity.type
_entity.pdbx_description
1 polymer ?
#
loop_
_entity_poly.entity_id
_entity_poly.type
_entity_poly.pdbx_seq_one_letter_code
_entity_poly.pdbx_strand_id
1 'polypeptide(L)'
;MIEKHKLGFDVLHDPGNAYAARQGLRFQLPDDLKETYLGFSIDLPAANGDPSWTLAIPARVVASSDGVVRAVHADPDYTRRPEPAASLSELALLA
;
A
#
# COMPACT_ATOMS: atom_id res chain seq x y z
N MET A 1 9.14 3.67 -12.45
CA MET A 1 9.54 3.12 -11.14
C MET A 1 10.60 2.03 -11.28
N ILE A 2 10.33 0.94 -12.01
CA ILE A 2 11.27 -0.19 -12.17
C ILE A 2 12.64 0.26 -12.69
N GLU A 3 12.72 0.91 -13.87
CA GLU A 3 13.99 1.35 -14.47
C GLU A 3 14.74 2.35 -13.60
N LYS A 4 14.03 3.38 -13.12
CA LYS A 4 14.57 4.44 -12.26
C LYS A 4 15.25 3.88 -11.00
N HIS A 5 14.68 2.81 -10.42
CA HIS A 5 15.16 2.22 -9.16
C HIS A 5 15.86 0.86 -9.35
N LYS A 6 16.03 0.39 -10.60
CA LYS A 6 16.64 -0.90 -10.95
C LYS A 6 16.04 -2.09 -10.18
N LEU A 7 14.71 -2.12 -10.07
CA LEU A 7 14.01 -3.19 -9.36
C LEU A 7 14.05 -4.49 -10.17
N GLY A 8 14.41 -5.61 -9.51
CA GLY A 8 14.46 -6.95 -10.12
C GLY A 8 13.18 -7.76 -9.95
N PHE A 9 12.06 -7.10 -9.61
CA PHE A 9 10.77 -7.73 -9.36
C PHE A 9 9.64 -6.91 -10.01
N ASP A 10 8.51 -7.56 -10.21
CA ASP A 10 7.35 -6.95 -10.85
C ASP A 10 6.76 -5.83 -9.98
N VAL A 11 6.36 -4.74 -10.63
CA VAL A 11 5.59 -3.66 -10.02
C VAL A 11 4.24 -3.60 -10.74
N LEU A 12 3.19 -3.90 -9.99
CA LEU A 12 1.82 -3.89 -10.50
C LEU A 12 1.17 -2.52 -10.32
N HIS A 13 0.20 -2.22 -11.17
CA HIS A 13 -0.61 -1.00 -11.09
C HIS A 13 -2.07 -1.39 -10.80
N ASP A 14 -2.65 -0.77 -9.76
CA ASP A 14 -4.06 -0.97 -9.34
C ASP A 14 -4.85 0.33 -9.56
N PRO A 15 -5.46 0.53 -10.75
CA PRO A 15 -6.18 1.76 -11.07
C PRO A 15 -7.27 2.06 -10.04
N GLY A 16 -7.25 3.27 -9.48
CA GLY A 16 -8.22 3.71 -8.47
C GLY A 16 -8.16 2.93 -7.15
N ASN A 17 -7.09 2.15 -6.91
CA ASN A 17 -6.98 1.24 -5.76
C ASN A 17 -8.14 0.23 -5.68
N ALA A 18 -8.63 -0.25 -6.82
CA ALA A 18 -9.82 -1.09 -6.89
C ALA A 18 -9.60 -2.47 -6.24
N TYR A 19 -8.44 -3.10 -6.47
CA TYR A 19 -8.09 -4.35 -5.81
C TYR A 19 -7.88 -4.13 -4.31
N ALA A 20 -7.13 -3.09 -3.92
CA ALA A 20 -6.94 -2.75 -2.51
C ALA A 20 -8.29 -2.52 -1.78
N ALA A 21 -9.25 -1.86 -2.43
CA ALA A 21 -10.60 -1.67 -1.88
C ALA A 21 -11.31 -3.01 -1.61
N ARG A 22 -11.22 -3.97 -2.54
CA ARG A 22 -11.79 -5.32 -2.37
C ARG A 22 -11.17 -6.08 -1.20
N GLN A 23 -9.92 -5.76 -0.85
CA GLN A 23 -9.22 -6.35 0.30
C GLN A 23 -9.43 -5.54 1.60
N GLY A 24 -10.23 -4.47 1.59
CA GLY A 24 -10.40 -3.59 2.76
C GLY A 24 -9.17 -2.72 3.07
N LEU A 25 -8.23 -2.58 2.12
CA LEU A 25 -6.98 -1.83 2.24
C LEU A 25 -7.05 -0.44 1.60
N ARG A 26 -8.24 0.13 1.47
CA ARG A 26 -8.45 1.50 0.96
C ARG A 26 -9.32 2.26 1.94
N PHE A 27 -8.91 3.47 2.29
CA PHE A 27 -9.69 4.34 3.15
C PHE A 27 -9.95 5.69 2.49
N GLN A 28 -11.06 6.30 2.87
CA GLN A 28 -11.40 7.67 2.52
C GLN A 28 -10.64 8.61 3.44
N LEU A 29 -9.94 9.60 2.89
CA LEU A 29 -9.34 10.64 3.71
C LEU A 29 -10.47 11.46 4.38
N PRO A 30 -10.46 11.61 5.72
CA PRO A 30 -11.39 12.49 6.43
C PRO A 30 -11.34 13.94 5.94
N ASP A 31 -12.47 14.65 5.96
CA ASP A 31 -12.60 15.99 5.37
C ASP A 31 -11.69 17.04 6.04
N ASP A 32 -11.51 16.96 7.36
CA ASP A 32 -10.57 17.80 8.12
C ASP A 32 -9.11 17.62 7.67
N LEU A 33 -8.72 16.39 7.35
CA LEU A 33 -7.41 16.10 6.78
C LEU A 33 -7.29 16.57 5.32
N LYS A 34 -8.38 16.57 4.52
CA LYS A 34 -8.35 17.14 3.17
C LYS A 34 -8.03 18.64 3.22
N GLU A 35 -8.69 19.38 4.10
CA GLU A 35 -8.41 20.81 4.31
C GLU A 35 -6.96 21.05 4.74
N THR A 36 -6.45 20.23 5.66
CA THR A 36 -5.06 20.29 6.11
C THR A 36 -4.07 20.03 4.97
N TYR A 37 -4.31 19.01 4.13
CA TYR A 37 -3.46 18.69 2.97
C TYR A 37 -3.44 19.85 1.97
N LEU A 38 -4.61 20.40 1.65
CA LEU A 38 -4.73 21.57 0.76
C LEU A 38 -4.00 22.79 1.35
N GLY A 39 -4.09 23.00 2.67
CA GLY A 39 -3.33 24.04 3.38
C GLY A 39 -1.82 23.89 3.25
N PHE A 40 -1.31 22.65 3.12
CA PHE A 40 0.09 22.35 2.81
C PHE A 40 0.40 22.29 1.30
N SER A 41 -0.52 22.74 0.44
CA SER A 41 -0.40 22.66 -1.03
C SER A 41 -0.26 21.23 -1.56
N ILE A 42 -0.81 20.24 -0.84
CA ILE A 42 -0.87 18.84 -1.26
C ILE A 42 -2.23 18.59 -1.94
N ASP A 43 -2.27 18.73 -3.26
CA ASP A 43 -3.44 18.37 -4.07
C ASP A 43 -3.38 16.87 -4.39
N LEU A 44 -4.03 16.07 -3.53
CA LEU A 44 -4.03 14.61 -3.66
C LEU A 44 -4.73 14.14 -4.97
N PRO A 45 -5.91 14.67 -5.36
CA PRO A 45 -6.51 14.36 -6.65
C PRO A 45 -5.61 14.63 -7.85
N ALA A 46 -4.94 15.78 -7.89
CA ALA A 46 -4.03 16.10 -8.99
C ALA A 46 -2.81 15.17 -9.00
N ALA A 47 -2.24 14.87 -7.83
CA ALA A 47 -1.08 13.99 -7.71
C ALA A 47 -1.38 12.53 -8.11
N ASN A 48 -2.57 12.03 -7.77
CA ASN A 48 -2.97 10.65 -8.03
C ASN A 48 -3.78 10.48 -9.33
N GLY A 49 -4.21 11.58 -9.97
CA GLY A 49 -5.09 11.55 -11.14
C GLY A 49 -6.49 10.98 -10.84
N ASP A 50 -6.94 11.06 -9.59
CA ASP A 50 -8.16 10.42 -9.11
C ASP A 50 -8.87 11.32 -8.06
N PRO A 51 -10.14 11.73 -8.28
CA PRO A 51 -10.84 12.67 -7.40
C PRO A 51 -11.47 12.03 -6.16
N SER A 52 -11.29 10.73 -5.92
CA SER A 52 -11.95 10.00 -4.83
C SER A 52 -11.47 10.42 -3.45
N TRP A 53 -10.31 11.09 -3.33
CA TRP A 53 -9.67 11.36 -2.03
C TRP A 53 -9.49 10.09 -1.19
N THR A 54 -9.18 8.97 -1.85
CA THR A 54 -8.86 7.72 -1.17
C THR A 54 -7.37 7.45 -1.20
N LEU A 55 -6.89 6.77 -0.17
CA LEU A 55 -5.52 6.29 -0.05
C LEU A 55 -5.52 4.79 0.22
N ALA A 56 -4.49 4.11 -0.28
CA ALA A 56 -4.23 2.72 0.08
C ALA A 56 -3.60 2.67 1.49
N ILE A 57 -4.05 1.72 2.30
CA ILE A 57 -3.37 1.33 3.55
C ILE A 57 -2.12 0.54 3.15
N PRO A 58 -0.91 0.99 3.53
CA PRO A 58 0.30 0.22 3.30
C PRO A 58 0.18 -1.17 3.91
N ALA A 59 0.42 -2.19 3.10
CA ALA A 59 0.31 -3.57 3.52
C ALA A 59 1.46 -4.42 2.97
N ARG A 60 1.79 -5.46 3.73
CA ARG A 60 2.69 -6.55 3.37
C ARG A 60 1.94 -7.85 3.55
N VAL A 61 1.97 -8.68 2.51
CA VAL A 61 1.37 -10.01 2.51
C VAL A 61 2.45 -11.03 2.16
N VAL A 62 2.51 -12.12 2.93
CA VAL A 62 3.32 -13.31 2.62
C VAL A 62 2.34 -14.44 2.29
N ALA A 63 2.48 -15.04 1.11
CA ALA A 63 1.67 -16.15 0.65
C ALA A 63 2.56 -17.31 0.20
N SER A 64 2.10 -18.54 0.38
CA SER A 64 2.76 -19.74 -0.12
C SER A 64 2.44 -19.98 -1.60
N SER A 65 3.19 -20.89 -2.23
CA SER A 65 3.07 -21.22 -3.66
C SER A 65 1.74 -21.87 -4.04
N ASP A 66 1.01 -22.44 -3.09
CA ASP A 66 -0.37 -22.94 -3.23
C ASP A 66 -1.43 -21.81 -3.18
N GLY A 67 -1.01 -20.54 -3.09
CA GLY A 67 -1.89 -19.38 -3.08
C GLY A 67 -2.48 -19.04 -1.70
N VAL A 68 -2.08 -19.73 -0.63
CA VAL A 68 -2.58 -19.46 0.72
C VAL A 68 -1.82 -18.29 1.35
N VAL A 69 -2.54 -17.30 1.86
CA VAL A 69 -1.96 -16.22 2.66
C VAL A 69 -1.56 -16.74 4.03
N ARG A 70 -0.31 -16.49 4.43
CA ARG A 70 0.31 -17.02 5.65
C ARG A 70 0.55 -15.94 6.69
N ALA A 71 0.84 -14.72 6.24
CA ALA A 71 0.98 -13.56 7.11
C ALA A 71 0.53 -12.29 6.39
N VAL A 72 -0.07 -11.38 7.16
CA VAL A 72 -0.47 -10.04 6.71
C VAL A 72 -0.02 -9.03 7.76
N HIS A 73 0.50 -7.91 7.30
CA HIS A 73 0.68 -6.71 8.10
C HIS A 73 0.11 -5.53 7.33
N ALA A 74 -0.78 -4.77 7.94
CA ALA A 74 -1.35 -3.56 7.38
C ALA A 74 -1.51 -2.53 8.50
N ASP A 75 -1.00 -1.32 8.29
CA ASP A 75 -1.06 -0.24 9.27
C ASP A 75 -1.48 1.07 8.57
N PRO A 76 -2.57 1.73 8.98
CA PRO A 76 -2.95 3.04 8.47
C PRO A 76 -1.90 4.12 8.72
N ASP A 77 -1.09 3.98 9.77
CA ASP A 77 0.08 4.81 9.97
C ASP A 77 1.22 4.32 9.05
N TYR A 78 1.36 4.99 7.91
CA TYR A 78 2.36 4.65 6.89
C TYR A 78 3.82 4.76 7.38
N THR A 79 4.05 5.37 8.55
CA THR A 79 5.39 5.44 9.16
C THR A 79 5.75 4.15 9.89
N ARG A 80 4.75 3.32 10.24
CA ARG A 80 4.94 2.01 10.87
C ARG A 80 5.06 0.95 9.79
N ARG A 81 6.28 0.44 9.61
CA ARG A 81 6.59 -0.61 8.65
C ARG A 81 7.37 -1.74 9.31
N PRO A 82 7.12 -3.01 8.94
CA PRO A 82 7.90 -4.13 9.43
C PRO A 82 9.32 -4.07 8.84
N GLU A 83 10.31 -4.44 9.63
CA GLU A 83 11.67 -4.62 9.16
C GLU A 83 11.73 -5.70 8.07
N PRO A 84 12.52 -5.51 6.98
CA PRO A 84 12.64 -6.50 5.91
C PRO A 84 13.03 -7.90 6.43
N ALA A 85 13.89 -7.96 7.46
CA ALA A 85 14.32 -9.21 8.07
C ALA A 85 13.15 -10.03 8.63
N ALA A 86 12.14 -9.39 9.22
CA ALA A 86 10.97 -10.10 9.75
C ALA A 86 10.18 -10.79 8.63
N SER A 87 10.07 -10.15 7.46
CA SER A 87 9.41 -10.73 6.29
C SER A 87 10.18 -11.93 5.72
N LEU A 88 11.51 -11.86 5.72
CA LEU A 88 12.36 -13.00 5.32
C LEU A 88 12.24 -14.18 6.29
N SER A 89 12.17 -13.90 7.60
CA SER A 89 11.96 -14.94 8.62
C SER A 89 10.60 -15.62 8.46
N GLU A 90 9.52 -14.86 8.22
CA GLU A 90 8.20 -15.43 7.93
C GLU A 90 8.21 -16.29 6.67
N LEU A 91 8.87 -15.83 5.60
CA LEU A 91 8.99 -16.59 4.35
C LEU A 91 9.77 -17.90 4.53
N ALA A 92 10.84 -17.89 5.32
CA ALA A 92 11.65 -19.08 5.60
C ALA A 92 10.88 -20.18 6.34
N LEU A 93 9.81 -19.84 7.06
CA LEU A 93 8.93 -20.80 7.73
C LEU A 93 7.92 -21.46 6.77
N LEU A 94 7.84 -20.99 5.52
CA LEU A 94 6.94 -21.54 4.50
C LEU A 94 7.60 -22.57 3.58
N ALA A 95 8.92 -22.74 3.70
CA ALA A 95 9.70 -23.76 3.02
C ALA A 95 9.65 -25.08 3.79
#